data_AF-F2IHX7-F1
#
_entry.id   AF-F2IHX7-F1
#
_cell.length_a   1.000
_cell.length_b   1.000
_cell.length_c   1.000
_cell.angle_alpha   90.00
_cell.angle_beta   90.00
_cell.angle_gamma   90.00
#
_symmetry.space_group_name_H-M   'P 1'
#
loop_
_entity.id
_entity.type
_entity.pdbx_description
1 polymer ?
#
loop_
_entity_poly.entity_id
_entity_poly.type
_entity_poly.pdbx_seq_one_letter_code
_entity_poly.pdbx_strand_id
1 'polypeptide(L)'
;MEIGQKFNMLTLKEYYFYIDNYKKYTDFNTLGLYRSLIENEKLLLQDKLDIREYAHKKFKKTFDFLQLKDPKTYVEVEYLGREITKGDEEKIWSDVIRNQQLILLDKRIKHRNFGQYSKHNCGDTNCNWNGIMVKQGSWLAESSIHFDGDKNKYQQKIKSNKRKIDRKNLKQIINGELEY
;
A
#
# COMPACT_ATOMS: atom_id res chain seq x y z
N MET A 1 26.37 7.93 -13.28
CA MET A 1 25.80 7.90 -14.65
C MET A 1 24.29 7.94 -14.51
N GLU A 2 23.56 8.26 -15.57
CA GLU A 2 22.10 8.16 -15.61
C GLU A 2 21.70 7.14 -16.68
N ILE A 3 20.55 6.48 -16.50
CA ILE A 3 20.00 5.55 -17.49
C ILE A 3 19.47 6.34 -18.69
N GLY A 4 18.84 7.49 -18.44
CA GLY A 4 18.37 8.41 -19.48
C GLY A 4 17.15 7.91 -20.28
N GLN A 5 16.52 6.80 -19.87
CA GLN A 5 15.29 6.27 -20.46
C GLN A 5 14.42 5.56 -19.42
N LYS A 6 13.13 5.41 -19.71
CA LYS A 6 12.18 4.72 -18.81
C LYS A 6 12.39 3.21 -18.87
N PHE A 7 12.31 2.54 -17.72
CA PHE A 7 12.46 1.08 -17.65
C PHE A 7 11.46 0.32 -18.53
N ASN A 8 10.24 0.84 -18.73
CA ASN A 8 9.22 0.18 -19.55
C ASN A 8 9.50 0.23 -21.07
N MET A 9 10.58 0.88 -21.49
CA MET A 9 11.04 0.91 -22.88
C MET A 9 12.17 -0.07 -23.15
N LEU A 10 12.77 -0.63 -22.08
CA LEU A 10 13.93 -1.50 -22.17
C LEU A 10 13.61 -2.86 -22.78
N THR A 11 14.58 -3.39 -23.49
CA THR A 11 14.65 -4.77 -23.93
C THR A 11 15.11 -5.70 -22.78
N LEU A 12 14.89 -7.00 -22.94
CA LEU A 12 15.34 -8.02 -21.98
C LEU A 12 16.84 -7.89 -21.63
N LYS A 13 17.69 -7.70 -22.64
CA LYS A 13 19.14 -7.55 -22.46
C LYS A 13 19.50 -6.30 -21.65
N GLU A 14 18.81 -5.19 -21.91
CA GLU A 14 19.02 -3.95 -21.18
C GLU A 14 18.60 -4.07 -19.72
N TYR A 15 17.47 -4.74 -19.43
CA TYR A 15 17.08 -5.02 -18.04
C TYR A 15 18.19 -5.72 -17.26
N TYR A 16 18.76 -6.80 -17.81
CA TYR A 16 19.87 -7.50 -17.16
C TYR A 16 21.09 -6.61 -16.98
N PHE A 17 21.46 -5.85 -18.02
CA PHE A 17 22.58 -4.93 -17.97
C PHE A 17 22.43 -3.88 -16.85
N TYR A 18 21.26 -3.23 -16.74
CA TYR A 18 21.01 -2.22 -15.71
C TYR A 18 20.88 -2.83 -14.31
N ILE A 19 20.27 -4.01 -14.16
CA ILE A 19 20.23 -4.73 -12.87
C ILE A 19 21.65 -5.07 -12.41
N ASP A 20 22.54 -5.45 -13.33
CA ASP A 20 23.92 -5.76 -12.98
C ASP A 20 24.74 -4.54 -12.59
N ASN A 21 24.45 -3.41 -13.20
CA ASN A 21 25.19 -2.17 -13.03
C ASN A 21 24.45 -1.14 -12.17
N TYR A 22 23.42 -1.54 -11.42
CA TYR A 22 22.48 -0.61 -10.76
C TYR A 22 23.15 0.48 -9.90
N LYS A 23 24.27 0.16 -9.22
CA LYS A 23 25.01 1.12 -8.39
C LYS A 23 25.69 2.26 -9.18
N LYS A 24 25.89 2.08 -10.49
CA LYS A 24 26.51 3.10 -11.36
C LYS A 24 25.53 4.20 -11.76
N TYR A 25 24.23 3.95 -11.57
CA TYR A 25 23.15 4.80 -12.04
C TYR A 25 22.46 5.53 -10.88
N THR A 26 22.50 6.87 -10.92
CA THR A 26 21.93 7.72 -9.87
C THR A 26 20.41 7.73 -9.89
N ASP A 27 19.82 7.52 -11.06
CA ASP A 27 18.39 7.46 -11.32
C ASP A 27 17.80 6.03 -11.27
N PHE A 28 18.60 5.02 -10.91
CA PHE A 28 18.10 3.65 -10.79
C PHE A 28 17.11 3.54 -9.62
N ASN A 29 15.86 3.23 -9.96
CA ASN A 29 14.77 3.07 -9.00
C ASN A 29 14.21 1.65 -9.06
N THR A 30 14.42 0.86 -8.00
CA THR A 30 13.90 -0.50 -7.89
C THR A 30 12.37 -0.58 -8.00
N LEU A 31 11.63 0.40 -7.47
CA LEU A 31 10.16 0.43 -7.65
C LEU A 31 9.80 0.65 -9.12
N GLY A 32 10.50 1.55 -9.79
CA GLY A 32 10.33 1.80 -11.22
C GLY A 32 10.61 0.55 -12.06
N LEU A 33 11.67 -0.19 -11.71
CA LEU A 33 12.03 -1.46 -12.34
C LEU A 33 10.92 -2.53 -12.23
N TYR A 34 10.28 -2.65 -11.07
CA TYR A 34 9.20 -3.64 -10.89
C TYR A 34 7.90 -3.20 -11.57
N ARG A 35 7.52 -1.93 -11.45
CA ARG A 35 6.34 -1.37 -12.15
C ARG A 35 6.45 -1.54 -13.66
N SER A 36 7.66 -1.34 -14.21
CA SER A 36 7.87 -1.44 -15.64
C SER A 36 7.69 -2.85 -16.19
N LEU A 37 7.73 -3.91 -15.37
CA LEU A 37 7.37 -5.27 -15.83
C LEU A 37 5.89 -5.36 -16.21
N ILE A 38 5.03 -4.63 -15.49
CA ILE A 38 3.59 -4.57 -15.75
C ILE A 38 3.33 -3.66 -16.96
N GLU A 39 3.99 -2.49 -16.98
CA GLU A 39 3.78 -1.44 -17.99
C GLU A 39 4.46 -1.71 -19.35
N ASN A 40 5.44 -2.60 -19.44
CA ASN A 40 6.17 -2.86 -20.68
C ASN A 40 5.38 -3.84 -21.57
N GLU A 41 4.81 -3.31 -22.66
CA GLU A 41 4.03 -4.08 -23.65
C GLU A 41 4.91 -4.84 -24.66
N LYS A 42 6.21 -4.52 -24.75
CA LYS A 42 7.13 -5.15 -25.72
C LYS A 42 7.68 -6.49 -25.23
N LEU A 43 7.65 -6.73 -23.92
CA LEU A 43 8.16 -7.96 -23.32
C LEU A 43 7.10 -9.05 -23.32
N LEU A 44 7.51 -10.26 -23.69
CA LEU A 44 6.67 -11.44 -23.52
C LEU A 44 6.54 -11.78 -22.03
N LEU A 45 5.49 -12.53 -21.67
CA LEU A 45 5.28 -12.95 -20.28
C LEU A 45 6.51 -13.67 -19.71
N GLN A 46 7.13 -14.55 -20.50
CA GLN A 46 8.33 -15.28 -20.09
C GLN A 46 9.50 -14.33 -19.79
N ASP A 47 9.73 -13.33 -20.65
CA ASP A 47 10.78 -12.34 -20.42
C ASP A 47 10.55 -11.57 -19.12
N LYS A 48 9.30 -11.18 -18.85
CA LYS A 48 8.96 -10.46 -17.60
C LYS A 48 9.22 -11.33 -16.37
N LEU A 49 8.90 -12.62 -16.44
CA LEU A 49 9.17 -13.58 -15.36
C LEU A 49 10.68 -13.76 -15.15
N ASP A 50 11.45 -13.90 -16.23
CA ASP A 50 12.90 -14.07 -16.15
C ASP A 50 13.57 -12.83 -15.55
N ILE A 51 13.14 -11.62 -15.96
CA ILE A 51 13.61 -10.36 -15.38
C ILE A 51 13.24 -10.26 -13.90
N ARG A 52 12.00 -10.64 -13.53
CA ARG A 52 11.55 -10.63 -12.13
C ARG A 52 12.46 -11.51 -11.26
N GLU A 53 12.68 -12.75 -11.67
CA GLU A 53 13.54 -13.69 -10.93
C GLU A 53 14.99 -13.19 -10.85
N TYR A 54 15.48 -12.59 -11.94
CA TYR A 54 16.81 -11.98 -11.95
C TYR A 54 16.92 -10.79 -10.99
N ALA A 55 15.92 -9.90 -11.00
CA ALA A 55 15.85 -8.77 -10.10
C ALA A 55 15.76 -9.21 -8.63
N HIS A 56 14.98 -10.27 -8.32
CA HIS A 56 14.86 -10.82 -6.97
C HIS A 56 16.21 -11.23 -6.38
N LYS A 57 17.13 -11.78 -7.18
CA LYS A 57 18.48 -12.14 -6.70
C LYS A 57 19.21 -10.97 -6.02
N LYS A 58 18.94 -9.73 -6.42
CA LYS A 58 19.57 -8.53 -5.84
C LYS A 58 18.64 -7.71 -4.96
N PHE A 59 17.36 -7.66 -5.31
CA PHE A 59 16.41 -6.68 -4.79
C PHE A 59 15.23 -7.28 -4.04
N LYS A 60 15.23 -8.59 -3.72
CA LYS A 60 14.10 -9.25 -3.04
C LYS A 60 13.66 -8.52 -1.76
N LYS A 61 14.59 -8.08 -0.91
CA LYS A 61 14.23 -7.32 0.31
C LYS A 61 13.52 -6.00 -0.01
N THR A 62 13.94 -5.30 -1.06
CA THR A 62 13.29 -4.06 -1.51
C THR A 62 11.93 -4.36 -2.12
N PHE A 63 11.82 -5.44 -2.88
CA PHE A 63 10.57 -5.94 -3.44
C PHE A 63 9.56 -6.29 -2.36
N ASP A 64 9.96 -7.05 -1.33
CA ASP A 64 9.07 -7.42 -0.22
C ASP A 64 8.53 -6.20 0.52
N PHE A 65 9.33 -5.13 0.61
CA PHE A 65 8.93 -3.86 1.19
C PHE A 65 7.90 -3.09 0.34
N LEU A 66 7.72 -3.45 -0.94
CA LEU A 66 6.67 -2.87 -1.77
C LEU A 66 5.28 -3.21 -1.23
N GLN A 67 5.11 -4.29 -0.47
CA GLN A 67 3.86 -4.53 0.25
C GLN A 67 3.42 -3.31 1.07
N LEU A 68 4.34 -2.53 1.63
CA LEU A 68 4.01 -1.29 2.36
C LEU A 68 3.92 -0.05 1.47
N LYS A 69 4.79 0.09 0.47
CA LYS A 69 4.87 1.32 -0.35
C LYS A 69 3.90 1.33 -1.52
N ASP A 70 3.74 0.20 -2.19
CA ASP A 70 2.89 0.02 -3.36
C ASP A 70 2.40 -1.43 -3.45
N PRO A 71 1.40 -1.80 -2.63
CA PRO A 71 0.94 -3.17 -2.55
C PRO A 71 0.32 -3.66 -3.86
N LYS A 72 -0.24 -2.77 -4.68
CA LYS A 72 -0.77 -3.13 -6.00
C LYS A 72 0.34 -3.64 -6.91
N THR A 73 1.43 -2.88 -7.07
CA THR A 73 2.59 -3.33 -7.85
C THR A 73 3.18 -4.61 -7.28
N TYR A 74 3.25 -4.75 -5.95
CA TYR A 74 3.72 -6.00 -5.34
C TYR A 74 2.90 -7.21 -5.79
N VAL A 75 1.56 -7.12 -5.69
CA VAL A 75 0.65 -8.21 -6.09
C VAL A 75 0.77 -8.51 -7.58
N GLU A 76 0.71 -7.48 -8.43
CA GLU A 76 0.77 -7.65 -9.89
C GLU A 76 2.08 -8.30 -10.35
N VAL A 77 3.21 -8.02 -9.68
CA VAL A 77 4.51 -8.64 -10.00
C VAL A 77 4.66 -10.03 -9.38
N GLU A 78 4.27 -10.23 -8.12
CA GLU A 78 4.39 -11.52 -7.43
C GLU A 78 3.55 -12.60 -8.12
N TYR A 79 2.34 -12.25 -8.53
CA TYR A 79 1.39 -13.15 -9.19
C TYR A 79 1.38 -13.01 -10.72
N LEU A 80 2.41 -12.36 -11.29
CA LEU A 80 2.53 -12.16 -12.73
C LEU A 80 2.36 -13.48 -13.50
N GLY A 81 1.49 -13.46 -14.52
CA GLY A 81 1.21 -14.62 -15.37
C GLY A 81 0.29 -15.68 -14.76
N ARG A 82 -0.27 -15.44 -13.57
CA ARG A 82 -1.26 -16.34 -12.96
C ARG A 82 -2.67 -15.83 -13.21
N GLU A 83 -3.58 -16.75 -13.48
CA GLU A 83 -5.01 -16.47 -13.40
C GLU A 83 -5.41 -16.38 -11.93
N ILE A 84 -5.96 -15.25 -11.52
CA ILE A 84 -6.38 -14.98 -10.14
C ILE A 84 -7.90 -14.97 -10.12
N THR A 85 -8.53 -15.86 -9.35
CA THR A 85 -9.98 -15.80 -9.12
C THR A 85 -10.31 -14.73 -8.08
N LYS A 86 -11.59 -14.34 -7.99
CA LYS A 86 -12.03 -13.39 -6.95
C LYS A 86 -11.73 -13.88 -5.53
N GLY A 87 -11.87 -15.17 -5.27
CA GLY A 87 -11.55 -15.75 -3.96
C GLY A 87 -10.05 -15.71 -3.65
N ASP A 88 -9.21 -15.92 -4.67
CA ASP A 88 -7.76 -15.78 -4.53
C ASP A 88 -7.39 -14.32 -4.25
N GLU A 89 -8.02 -13.36 -4.93
CA GLU A 89 -7.77 -11.94 -4.74
C GLU A 89 -8.02 -11.51 -3.28
N GLU A 90 -9.16 -11.88 -2.69
CA GLU A 90 -9.47 -11.57 -1.29
C GLU A 90 -8.42 -12.14 -0.32
N LYS A 91 -7.99 -13.38 -0.56
CA LYS A 91 -6.95 -14.04 0.25
C LYS A 91 -5.59 -13.35 0.09
N ILE A 92 -5.20 -13.02 -1.14
CA ILE A 92 -3.95 -12.32 -1.45
C ILE A 92 -3.91 -10.98 -0.72
N TRP A 93 -4.98 -10.19 -0.80
CA TRP A 93 -5.05 -8.89 -0.11
C TRP A 93 -5.03 -9.03 1.41
N SER A 94 -5.70 -10.06 1.95
CA SER A 94 -5.64 -10.37 3.38
C SER A 94 -4.22 -10.71 3.82
N ASP A 95 -3.51 -11.52 3.03
CA ASP A 95 -2.11 -11.87 3.28
C ASP A 95 -1.17 -10.65 3.17
N VAL A 96 -1.40 -9.77 2.19
CA VAL A 96 -0.65 -8.50 2.06
C VAL A 96 -0.83 -7.64 3.31
N ILE A 97 -2.06 -7.46 3.80
CA ILE A 97 -2.32 -6.67 5.02
C ILE A 97 -1.63 -7.29 6.24
N ARG A 98 -1.72 -8.62 6.39
CA ARG A 98 -1.04 -9.36 7.46
C ARG A 98 0.49 -9.18 7.39
N ASN A 99 1.07 -9.28 6.20
CA ASN A 99 2.50 -9.09 6.00
C ASN A 99 2.93 -7.64 6.22
N GLN A 100 2.13 -6.65 5.81
CA GLN A 100 2.36 -5.24 6.13
C GLN A 100 2.47 -5.05 7.65
N GLN A 101 1.57 -5.66 8.44
CA GLN A 101 1.64 -5.61 9.89
C GLN A 101 2.94 -6.22 10.43
N LEU A 102 3.33 -7.40 9.93
CA LEU A 102 4.58 -8.06 10.33
C LEU A 102 5.81 -7.22 9.99
N ILE A 103 5.88 -6.62 8.80
CA ILE A 103 7.00 -5.76 8.38
C ILE A 103 7.09 -4.53 9.29
N LEU A 104 5.96 -3.88 9.60
CA LEU A 104 5.97 -2.72 10.49
C LEU A 104 6.42 -3.08 11.92
N LEU A 105 6.00 -4.24 12.43
CA LEU A 105 6.43 -4.74 13.74
C LEU A 105 7.92 -5.05 13.77
N ASP A 106 8.43 -5.81 12.79
CA ASP A 106 9.85 -6.15 12.65
C ASP A 106 10.73 -4.88 12.57
N LYS A 107 10.33 -3.93 11.73
CA LYS A 107 11.04 -2.66 11.54
C LYS A 107 10.79 -1.64 12.65
N ARG A 108 9.92 -1.95 13.62
CA ARG A 108 9.49 -1.06 14.71
C ARG A 108 8.93 0.28 14.21
N ILE A 109 8.30 0.30 13.04
CA ILE A 109 7.71 1.51 12.48
C ILE A 109 6.26 1.66 12.95
N LYS A 110 5.94 2.83 13.49
CA LYS A 110 4.63 3.10 14.11
C LYS A 110 3.64 3.82 13.20
N HIS A 111 4.11 4.59 12.23
CA HIS A 111 3.22 5.28 11.28
C HIS A 111 2.83 4.34 10.14
N ARG A 112 1.69 4.63 9.49
CA ARG A 112 1.16 3.82 8.37
C ARG A 112 1.01 4.61 7.07
N ASN A 113 1.51 5.84 7.08
CA ASN A 113 1.47 6.73 5.94
C ASN A 113 2.67 6.46 5.02
N PHE A 114 2.55 5.54 4.07
CA PHE A 114 3.62 5.18 3.12
C PHE A 114 3.11 5.14 1.69
N GLY A 115 3.95 5.60 0.76
CA GLY A 115 3.74 5.41 -0.67
C GLY A 115 2.32 5.74 -1.11
N GLN A 116 1.57 4.75 -1.61
CA GLN A 116 0.18 4.91 -2.03
C GLN A 116 -0.73 5.48 -0.93
N TYR A 117 -0.57 5.04 0.32
CA TYR A 117 -1.36 5.54 1.46
C TYR A 117 -1.04 6.99 1.85
N SER A 118 0.09 7.52 1.36
CA SER A 118 0.52 8.89 1.58
C SER A 118 0.23 9.84 0.43
N LYS A 119 -0.51 9.38 -0.58
CA LYS A 119 -0.88 10.18 -1.74
C LYS A 119 -2.39 10.15 -1.95
N HIS A 120 -2.93 11.25 -2.46
CA HIS A 120 -4.28 11.22 -3.01
C HIS A 120 -4.21 10.54 -4.38
N ASN A 121 -4.98 9.48 -4.56
CA ASN A 121 -5.14 8.74 -5.81
C ASN A 121 -6.57 8.17 -5.82
N CYS A 122 -7.56 8.97 -6.24
CA CYS A 122 -8.99 8.62 -6.15
C CYS A 122 -9.50 7.80 -7.34
N GLY A 123 -8.62 7.39 -8.25
CA GLY A 123 -8.96 6.60 -9.44
C GLY A 123 -9.51 7.41 -10.62
N ASP A 124 -9.92 8.66 -10.41
CA ASP A 124 -10.26 9.58 -11.50
C ASP A 124 -8.98 10.15 -12.12
N THR A 125 -8.74 9.88 -13.41
CA THR A 125 -7.55 10.35 -14.13
C THR A 125 -7.47 11.87 -14.25
N ASN A 126 -8.60 12.57 -14.16
CA ASN A 126 -8.67 14.03 -14.29
C ASN A 126 -8.69 14.75 -12.92
N CYS A 127 -8.51 14.04 -11.81
CA CYS A 127 -8.46 14.66 -10.49
C CYS A 127 -7.17 15.48 -10.31
N ASN A 128 -7.32 16.79 -10.11
CA ASN A 128 -6.22 17.73 -9.87
C ASN A 128 -5.43 17.45 -8.58
N TRP A 129 -5.97 16.64 -7.67
CA TRP A 129 -5.31 16.27 -6.41
C TRP A 129 -4.42 15.04 -6.54
N ASN A 130 -4.50 14.30 -7.65
CA ASN A 130 -3.74 13.06 -7.83
C ASN A 130 -2.23 13.30 -7.68
N GLY A 131 -1.58 12.42 -6.91
CA GLY A 131 -0.16 12.47 -6.64
C GLY A 131 0.26 13.45 -5.53
N ILE A 132 -0.64 14.29 -5.03
CA ILE A 132 -0.36 15.19 -3.89
C ILE A 132 -0.20 14.36 -2.61
N MET A 133 0.78 14.74 -1.79
CA MET A 133 1.03 14.10 -0.51
C MET A 133 -0.08 14.43 0.49
N VAL A 134 -0.69 13.40 1.07
CA VAL A 134 -1.77 13.53 2.05
C VAL A 134 -1.33 13.08 3.44
N LYS A 135 -1.83 13.80 4.44
CA LYS A 135 -1.71 13.41 5.85
C LYS A 135 -2.72 12.30 6.15
N GLN A 136 -2.26 11.24 6.82
CA GLN A 136 -3.12 10.14 7.27
C GLN A 136 -4.34 10.67 8.06
N GLY A 137 -5.54 10.21 7.67
CA GLY A 137 -6.81 10.59 8.30
C GLY A 137 -7.32 11.99 7.93
N SER A 138 -6.71 12.66 6.95
CA SER A 138 -7.29 13.86 6.34
C SER A 138 -8.48 13.49 5.45
N TRP A 139 -9.28 14.49 5.08
CA TRP A 139 -10.41 14.31 4.18
C TRP A 139 -10.00 14.00 2.73
N LEU A 140 -8.74 14.25 2.36
CA LEU A 140 -8.16 13.94 1.04
C LEU A 140 -7.54 12.53 0.98
N ALA A 141 -7.51 11.82 2.10
CA ALA A 141 -6.94 10.48 2.15
C ALA A 141 -7.93 9.46 1.59
N GLU A 142 -7.60 8.88 0.44
CA GLU A 142 -8.43 7.89 -0.25
C GLU A 142 -8.31 6.49 0.34
N SER A 143 -7.18 6.19 0.99
CA SER A 143 -6.94 4.88 1.59
C SER A 143 -6.07 4.98 2.83
N SER A 144 -6.18 3.98 3.72
CA SER A 144 -5.26 3.82 4.84
C SER A 144 -5.12 2.37 5.27
N ILE A 145 -3.96 2.02 5.84
CA ILE A 145 -3.71 0.67 6.34
C ILE A 145 -4.45 0.45 7.67
N HIS A 146 -5.30 -0.57 7.70
CA HIS A 146 -6.03 -1.05 8.87
C HIS A 146 -5.59 -2.46 9.23
N PHE A 147 -5.51 -2.74 10.53
CA PHE A 147 -5.21 -4.07 11.08
C PHE A 147 -6.33 -4.52 12.01
N ASP A 148 -6.51 -5.83 12.17
CA ASP A 148 -7.59 -6.40 13.01
C ASP A 148 -7.53 -5.94 14.47
N GLY A 149 -6.33 -5.67 14.98
CA GLY A 149 -6.12 -5.13 16.33
C GLY A 149 -6.46 -3.64 16.49
N ASP A 150 -6.85 -2.95 15.42
CA ASP A 150 -7.15 -1.52 15.48
C ASP A 150 -8.42 -1.25 16.28
N LYS A 151 -8.32 -0.21 17.11
CA LYS A 151 -9.45 0.31 17.87
C LYS A 151 -10.54 0.84 16.93
N ASN A 152 -11.71 0.21 16.93
CA ASN A 152 -12.88 0.70 16.20
C ASN A 152 -13.39 2.03 16.80
N LYS A 153 -13.00 3.15 16.19
CA LYS A 153 -13.36 4.52 16.63
C LYS A 153 -14.87 4.76 16.60
N TYR A 154 -15.58 4.16 15.65
CA TYR A 154 -17.03 4.31 15.53
C TYR A 154 -17.74 3.69 16.75
N GLN A 155 -17.38 2.46 17.10
CA GLN A 155 -17.89 1.78 18.29
C GLN A 155 -17.55 2.53 19.58
N GLN A 156 -16.37 3.15 19.66
CA GLN A 156 -16.01 4.00 20.80
C GLN A 156 -16.88 5.24 20.90
N LYS A 157 -17.18 5.90 19.77
CA LYS A 157 -18.06 7.07 19.73
C LYS A 157 -19.48 6.71 20.15
N ILE A 158 -20.02 5.59 19.68
CA ILE A 158 -21.33 5.07 20.10
C ILE A 158 -21.36 4.84 21.61
N LYS A 159 -20.38 4.09 22.16
CA LYS A 159 -20.30 3.82 23.60
C LYS A 159 -20.20 5.10 24.43
N SER A 160 -19.42 6.08 23.97
CA SER A 160 -19.28 7.38 24.62
C SER A 160 -20.60 8.16 24.62
N ASN A 161 -21.31 8.20 23.49
CA ASN A 161 -22.61 8.86 23.37
C ASN A 161 -23.66 8.19 24.26
N LYS A 162 -23.72 6.86 24.29
CA LYS A 162 -24.62 6.11 25.17
C LYS A 162 -24.39 6.49 26.64
N ARG A 163 -23.14 6.45 27.11
CA ARG A 163 -22.77 6.89 28.47
C ARG A 163 -23.10 8.35 28.76
N LYS A 164 -23.06 9.24 27.76
CA LYS A 164 -23.48 10.64 27.93
C LYS A 164 -25.00 10.76 28.11
N ILE A 165 -25.78 9.99 27.36
CA ILE A 165 -27.24 9.93 27.48
C ILE A 165 -27.63 9.33 28.84
N ASP A 166 -27.05 8.19 29.21
CA ASP A 166 -27.34 7.51 30.49
C ASP A 166 -27.10 8.45 31.68
N ARG A 167 -26.00 9.21 31.68
CA ARG A 167 -25.71 10.21 32.73
C ARG A 167 -26.71 11.36 32.77
N LYS A 168 -27.21 11.82 31.61
CA LYS A 168 -28.24 12.86 31.56
C LYS A 168 -29.56 12.36 32.12
N ASN A 169 -29.97 11.16 31.74
CA ASN A 169 -31.20 10.53 32.21
C ASN A 169 -31.16 10.27 33.72
N LEU A 170 -30.03 9.76 34.24
CA LEU A 170 -29.86 9.55 35.68
C LEU A 170 -29.98 10.86 36.47
N LYS A 171 -29.38 11.95 35.96
CA LYS A 171 -29.49 13.28 36.59
C LYS A 171 -30.93 13.81 36.58
N GLN A 172 -31.67 13.57 35.50
CA GLN A 172 -33.08 13.97 35.41
C GLN A 172 -33.97 13.20 36.39
N ILE A 173 -33.74 11.88 36.54
CA ILE A 173 -34.46 11.05 37.51
C ILE A 173 -34.22 11.55 38.93
N ILE A 174 -32.95 11.73 39.32
CA ILE A 174 -32.59 12.22 40.66
C ILE A 174 -33.19 13.60 40.93
N ASN A 175 -33.17 14.52 39.97
CA ASN A 175 -33.77 15.84 40.16
C ASN A 175 -35.29 15.76 40.31
N GLY A 176 -35.98 14.91 39.56
CA GLY A 176 -37.43 14.72 39.68
C GLY A 176 -37.85 14.07 41.01
N GLU A 177 -37.02 13.20 41.58
CA GLU A 177 -37.24 12.58 42.89
C GLU A 177 -36.96 13.54 44.06
N LEU A 178 -36.11 14.56 43.87
CA LEU A 178 -35.78 15.57 44.89
C LEU A 178 -36.70 16.80 44.87
N GLU A 179 -37.52 16.96 43.82
CA GLU A 179 -38.52 18.03 43.69
C GLU A 179 -39.91 17.63 44.22
N TYR A 180 -40.04 16.45 44.85
CA TYR A 180 -41.23 15.94 45.53
C TYR A 180 -41.08 15.93 47.06
#